data_AF-A0A950MVG2-F1
#
_entry.id   AF-A0A950MVG2-F1
#
_cell.length_a   1.000
_cell.length_b   1.000
_cell.length_c   1.000
_cell.angle_alpha   90.00
_cell.angle_beta   90.00
_cell.angle_gamma   90.00
#
_symmetry.space_group_name_H-M   'P 1'
#
loop_
_entity.id
_entity.type
_entity.pdbx_description
1 polymer ?
#
loop_
_entity_poly.entity_id
_entity_poly.type
_entity_poly.pdbx_seq_one_letter_code
_entity_poly.pdbx_strand_id
1 'polypeptide(L)'
;RAGVAGEAVAALARRALAETAAPEGEIGLFTLAAKANEPGLIEAARILGVAITPLPLAALNAQAGRILTPSAPAQARFGAPNIAEAAALAGAGVGGRLLGPRLAADGVTCAIALSLEGQ
;
A
#
# COMPACT_ATOMS: atom_id res chain seq x y z
N ARG A 1 10.86 -4.29 3.61
CA ARG A 1 12.33 -4.07 3.57
C ARG A 1 12.77 -4.11 2.11
N ALA A 2 13.97 -3.63 1.76
CA ALA A 2 14.49 -3.89 0.41
C ALA A 2 14.82 -5.39 0.26
N GLY A 3 14.69 -5.93 -0.95
CA GLY A 3 15.07 -7.32 -1.28
C GLY A 3 14.13 -8.41 -0.78
N VAL A 4 12.87 -8.08 -0.46
CA VAL A 4 11.86 -9.12 -0.13
C VAL A 4 11.34 -9.77 -1.41
N ALA A 5 11.10 -11.09 -1.38
CA ALA A 5 10.53 -11.86 -2.48
C ALA A 5 9.12 -11.38 -2.85
N GLY A 6 8.79 -11.36 -4.15
CA GLY A 6 7.49 -10.87 -4.60
C GLY A 6 6.32 -11.77 -4.18
N GLU A 7 6.55 -13.08 -4.00
CA GLU A 7 5.56 -14.01 -3.48
C GLU A 7 5.11 -13.63 -2.08
N ALA A 8 6.04 -13.22 -1.20
CA ALA A 8 5.70 -12.80 0.16
C ALA A 8 4.84 -11.53 0.15
N VAL A 9 5.14 -10.61 -0.77
CA VAL A 9 4.35 -9.39 -0.95
C VAL A 9 2.95 -9.69 -1.49
N ALA A 10 2.84 -10.53 -2.52
CA ALA A 10 1.56 -10.93 -3.09
C ALA A 10 0.71 -11.72 -2.08
N ALA A 11 1.32 -12.62 -1.31
CA ALA A 11 0.66 -13.37 -0.26
C ALA A 11 0.10 -12.44 0.84
N LEU A 12 0.88 -11.45 1.28
CA LEU A 12 0.41 -10.48 2.27
C LEU A 12 -0.73 -9.60 1.73
N ALA A 13 -0.68 -9.21 0.46
CA ALA A 13 -1.74 -8.43 -0.18
C ALA A 13 -3.06 -9.23 -0.26
N ARG A 14 -3.01 -10.50 -0.70
CA ARG A 14 -4.19 -11.39 -0.72
C ARG A 14 -4.77 -11.59 0.68
N ARG A 15 -3.91 -11.78 1.68
CA ARG A 15 -4.31 -11.90 3.08
C ARG A 15 -4.98 -10.62 3.58
N ALA A 16 -4.42 -9.45 3.27
CA ALA A 16 -4.99 -8.16 3.67
C ALA A 16 -6.37 -7.92 3.04
N LEU A 17 -6.57 -8.28 1.77
CA LEU A 17 -7.89 -8.23 1.10
C LEU A 17 -8.90 -9.14 1.80
N ALA A 18 -8.52 -10.37 2.13
CA ALA A 18 -9.38 -11.33 2.81
C ALA A 18 -9.75 -10.88 4.24
N GLU A 19 -8.79 -10.40 5.03
CA GLU A 19 -9.02 -9.97 6.42
C GLU A 19 -9.87 -8.69 6.52
N THR A 20 -9.81 -7.83 5.50
CA THR A 20 -10.58 -6.58 5.47
C THR A 20 -11.97 -6.72 4.86
N ALA A 21 -12.34 -7.93 4.41
CA ALA A 21 -13.57 -8.19 3.67
C ALA A 21 -13.79 -7.16 2.54
N ALA A 22 -12.72 -6.83 1.82
CA ALA A 22 -12.78 -5.83 0.76
C ALA A 22 -13.80 -6.28 -0.31
N PRO A 23 -14.67 -5.37 -0.79
CA PRO A 23 -15.63 -5.71 -1.83
C PRO A 23 -14.90 -6.11 -3.12
N GLU A 24 -15.56 -6.94 -3.93
CA GLU A 24 -15.07 -7.25 -5.27
C GLU A 24 -15.04 -5.98 -6.13
N GLY A 25 -14.00 -5.84 -6.96
CA GLY A 25 -13.81 -4.65 -7.79
C GLY A 25 -12.40 -4.59 -8.39
N GLU A 26 -12.12 -3.50 -9.09
CA GLU A 26 -10.79 -3.22 -9.61
C GLU A 26 -9.81 -2.97 -8.46
N ILE A 27 -8.64 -3.61 -8.53
CA ILE A 27 -7.58 -3.50 -7.52
C ILE A 27 -6.37 -2.81 -8.16
N GLY A 28 -5.93 -1.72 -7.53
CA GLY A 28 -4.67 -1.05 -7.85
C GLY A 28 -3.60 -1.34 -6.80
N LEU A 29 -2.33 -1.44 -7.22
CA LEU A 29 -1.19 -1.53 -6.31
C LEU A 29 -0.43 -0.20 -6.28
N PHE A 30 -0.43 0.46 -5.13
CA PHE A 30 0.17 1.78 -4.96
C PHE A 30 1.37 1.72 -4.01
N THR A 31 2.40 2.53 -4.28
CA THR A 31 3.58 2.64 -3.41
C THR A 31 4.27 3.99 -3.56
N LEU A 32 5.24 4.29 -2.69
CA LEU A 32 6.11 5.45 -2.87
C LEU A 32 6.95 5.29 -4.14
N ALA A 33 7.04 6.33 -4.97
CA ALA A 33 7.78 6.30 -6.24
C ALA A 33 9.22 5.77 -6.10
N ALA A 34 9.92 6.13 -5.02
CA ALA A 34 11.27 5.64 -4.71
C ALA A 34 11.37 4.12 -4.50
N LYS A 35 10.25 3.43 -4.31
CA LYS A 35 10.15 1.97 -4.10
C LYS A 35 9.55 1.24 -5.30
N ALA A 36 8.99 1.93 -6.29
CA ALA A 36 8.23 1.28 -7.37
C ALA A 36 9.06 0.31 -8.21
N ASN A 37 10.37 0.53 -8.28
CA ASN A 37 11.32 -0.34 -8.99
C ASN A 37 11.93 -1.45 -8.12
N GLU A 38 11.41 -1.67 -6.90
CA GLU A 38 11.88 -2.80 -6.08
C GLU A 38 11.45 -4.12 -6.75
N PRO A 39 12.38 -5.07 -6.98
CA PRO A 39 12.08 -6.33 -7.68
C PRO A 39 10.90 -7.10 -7.07
N GLY A 40 10.81 -7.14 -5.74
CA GLY A 40 9.70 -7.79 -5.04
C GLY A 40 8.34 -7.13 -5.30
N LEU A 41 8.28 -5.82 -5.48
CA LEU A 41 7.02 -5.14 -5.84
C LEU A 41 6.63 -5.44 -7.29
N ILE A 42 7.60 -5.40 -8.21
CA ILE A 42 7.39 -5.74 -9.64
C ILE A 42 6.88 -7.18 -9.78
N GLU A 43 7.51 -8.12 -9.10
CA GLU A 43 7.09 -9.52 -9.11
C GLU A 43 5.72 -9.72 -8.46
N ALA A 44 5.44 -9.05 -7.34
CA ALA A 44 4.13 -9.12 -6.71
C ALA A 44 3.02 -8.59 -7.62
N ALA A 45 3.26 -7.46 -8.29
CA ALA A 45 2.34 -6.89 -9.27
C ALA A 45 2.02 -7.89 -10.40
N ARG A 46 3.06 -8.56 -10.92
CA ARG A 46 2.91 -9.64 -11.91
C ARG A 46 2.08 -10.82 -11.37
N ILE A 47 2.33 -11.27 -10.15
CA ILE A 47 1.60 -12.39 -9.50
C ILE A 47 0.13 -12.02 -9.24
N LEU A 48 -0.13 -10.77 -8.89
CA LEU A 48 -1.46 -10.25 -8.61
C LEU A 48 -2.23 -9.86 -9.89
N GLY A 49 -1.54 -9.71 -11.03
CA GLY A 49 -2.14 -9.31 -12.30
C GLY A 49 -2.52 -7.82 -12.34
N VAL A 50 -1.83 -6.97 -11.59
CA VAL A 50 -2.12 -5.53 -11.46
C VAL A 50 -0.89 -4.69 -11.82
N ALA A 51 -1.11 -3.43 -12.21
CA ALA A 51 -0.03 -2.47 -12.39
C ALA A 51 0.40 -1.83 -11.06
N ILE A 52 1.67 -1.44 -10.96
CA ILE A 52 2.16 -0.59 -9.87
C ILE A 52 1.99 0.87 -10.25
N THR A 53 1.30 1.62 -9.41
CA THR A 53 1.18 3.08 -9.53
C THR A 53 2.13 3.74 -8.53
N PRO A 54 3.26 4.32 -9.00
CA PRO A 54 4.17 5.09 -8.14
C PRO A 54 3.53 6.42 -7.74
N LEU A 55 3.61 6.75 -6.45
CA LEU A 55 3.08 8.00 -5.91
C LEU A 55 4.21 8.89 -5.35
N PRO A 56 4.16 10.21 -5.55
CA PRO A 56 5.16 11.12 -5.00
C PRO A 56 5.04 11.20 -3.48
N LEU A 57 6.16 11.49 -2.79
CA LEU A 57 6.18 11.61 -1.33
C LEU A 57 5.16 12.63 -0.81
N ALA A 58 4.94 13.74 -1.54
CA ALA A 58 3.95 14.74 -1.18
C ALA A 58 2.52 14.18 -1.10
N ALA A 59 2.15 13.26 -2.00
CA ALA A 59 0.84 12.61 -1.97
C ALA A 59 0.68 11.72 -0.74
N LEU A 60 1.75 11.03 -0.32
CA LEU A 60 1.74 10.25 0.91
C LEU A 60 1.64 11.15 2.16
N ASN A 61 2.39 12.25 2.19
CA ASN A 61 2.39 13.18 3.32
C ASN A 61 1.06 13.91 3.48
N ALA A 62 0.32 14.16 2.39
CA ALA A 62 -1.03 14.69 2.45
C ALA A 62 -2.01 13.77 3.21
N GLN A 63 -1.69 12.47 3.36
CA GLN A 63 -2.51 11.52 4.11
C GLN A 63 -2.15 11.40 5.60
N ALA A 64 -1.18 12.18 6.10
CA ALA A 64 -0.63 12.02 7.46
C ALA A 64 -1.69 11.99 8.57
N GLY A 65 -2.74 12.83 8.48
CA GLY A 65 -3.83 12.88 9.46
C GLY A 65 -4.80 11.68 9.43
N ARG A 66 -4.61 10.76 8.49
CA ARG A 66 -5.51 9.62 8.22
C ARG A 66 -4.82 8.26 8.44
N ILE A 67 -3.55 8.28 8.82
CA ILE A 67 -2.73 7.10 9.10
C ILE A 67 -3.17 6.47 10.43
N LEU A 68 -3.40 5.17 10.41
CA LEU A 68 -3.78 4.41 11.61
C LEU A 68 -2.55 3.89 12.36
N THR A 69 -1.48 3.58 11.62
CA THR A 69 -0.27 3.00 12.18
C THR A 69 0.95 3.81 11.72
N PRO A 70 1.41 4.82 12.48
CA PRO A 70 2.63 5.55 12.16
C PRO A 70 3.86 4.62 12.04
N SER A 71 4.87 5.04 11.30
CA SER A 71 6.09 4.27 11.06
C SER A 71 7.33 5.14 11.20
N ALA A 72 7.98 5.08 12.35
CA ALA A 72 9.26 5.76 12.57
C ALA A 72 10.33 5.39 11.52
N PRO A 73 10.46 4.11 11.08
CA PRO A 73 11.40 3.76 10.01
C PRO A 73 11.04 4.38 8.65
N ALA A 74 9.75 4.45 8.29
CA ALA A 74 9.34 5.09 7.04
C ALA A 74 9.58 6.61 7.09
N GLN A 75 9.31 7.23 8.24
CA GLN A 75 9.54 8.65 8.47
C GLN A 75 11.04 8.97 8.37
N ALA A 76 11.89 8.20 9.05
CA ALA A 76 13.33 8.45 9.04
C ALA A 76 13.98 8.20 7.67
N ARG A 77 13.52 7.19 6.92
CA ARG A 77 14.13 6.80 5.64
C ARG A 77 13.60 7.57 4.45
N PHE A 78 12.31 7.87 4.44
CA PHE A 78 11.62 8.40 3.26
C PHE A 78 10.86 9.68 3.54
N GLY A 79 10.76 10.13 4.80
CA GLY A 79 9.97 11.30 5.17
C GLY A 79 8.45 11.06 5.12
N ALA A 80 8.00 9.80 5.05
CA ALA A 80 6.58 9.44 4.96
C ALA A 80 6.05 8.92 6.31
N PRO A 81 4.81 9.25 6.72
CA PRO A 81 4.25 8.82 8.00
C PRO A 81 4.09 7.29 8.06
N ASN A 82 3.73 6.68 6.93
CA ASN A 82 3.65 5.24 6.69
C ASN A 82 3.53 5.03 5.18
N ILE A 83 4.34 4.17 4.56
CA ILE A 83 4.27 3.96 3.11
C ILE A 83 3.01 3.22 2.69
N ALA A 84 2.68 2.10 3.33
CA ALA A 84 1.58 1.23 2.89
C ALA A 84 0.23 1.93 3.04
N GLU A 85 -0.05 2.50 4.22
CA GLU A 85 -1.33 3.17 4.47
C GLU A 85 -1.48 4.45 3.66
N ALA A 86 -0.43 5.28 3.60
CA ALA A 86 -0.50 6.54 2.85
C ALA A 86 -0.63 6.29 1.34
N ALA A 87 0.05 5.28 0.79
CA ALA A 87 -0.07 4.93 -0.62
C ALA A 87 -1.45 4.35 -0.95
N ALA A 88 -2.00 3.49 -0.10
CA ALA A 88 -3.35 2.97 -0.27
C ALA A 88 -4.40 4.11 -0.25
N LEU A 89 -4.31 5.02 0.73
CA LEU A 89 -5.21 6.17 0.83
C LEU A 89 -5.09 7.13 -0.36
N ALA A 90 -3.86 7.47 -0.76
CA ALA A 90 -3.63 8.35 -1.88
C ALA A 90 -4.07 7.72 -3.22
N GLY A 91 -3.89 6.40 -3.38
CA GLY A 91 -4.38 5.64 -4.52
C GLY A 91 -5.90 5.49 -4.57
N ALA A 92 -6.57 5.41 -3.42
CA ALA A 92 -8.03 5.35 -3.32
C ALA A 92 -8.73 6.68 -3.68
N GLY A 93 -7.97 7.77 -3.82
CA GLY A 93 -8.52 9.07 -4.23
C GLY A 93 -9.26 9.82 -3.12
N VAL A 94 -10.01 10.84 -3.52
CA VAL A 94 -10.75 11.70 -2.58
C VAL A 94 -11.85 10.87 -1.90
N GLY A 95 -11.97 11.01 -0.57
CA GLY A 95 -12.94 10.26 0.22
C GLY A 95 -12.56 8.80 0.52
N GLY A 96 -11.62 8.20 -0.23
CA GLY A 96 -11.23 6.81 -0.04
C GLY A 96 -10.66 6.53 1.36
N ARG A 97 -11.01 5.42 2.01
CA ARG A 97 -10.72 5.16 3.44
C ARG A 97 -9.99 3.84 3.66
N LEU A 98 -9.15 3.78 4.69
CA LEU A 98 -8.54 2.52 5.13
C LEU A 98 -9.63 1.57 5.65
N LEU A 99 -9.52 0.29 5.30
CA LEU A 99 -10.37 -0.77 5.85
C LEU A 99 -9.83 -1.34 7.17
N GLY A 100 -8.63 -0.93 7.58
CA GLY A 100 -7.98 -1.31 8.83
C GLY A 100 -6.54 -0.83 8.89
N PRO A 101 -5.83 -1.04 10.02
CA PRO A 101 -4.40 -0.80 10.11
C PRO A 101 -3.64 -1.70 9.11
N ARG A 102 -2.43 -1.30 8.71
CA ARG A 102 -1.58 -2.15 7.86
C ARG A 102 -1.38 -3.53 8.48
N LEU A 103 -1.36 -4.56 7.65
CA LEU A 103 -0.80 -5.85 7.99
C LEU A 103 0.72 -5.80 7.82
N ALA A 104 1.45 -6.55 8.66
CA ALA A 104 2.88 -6.71 8.57
C ALA A 104 3.26 -8.18 8.76
N ALA A 105 4.00 -8.76 7.82
CA ALA A 105 4.53 -10.12 7.89
C ALA A 105 5.83 -10.22 7.09
N ASP A 106 6.81 -10.97 7.59
CA ASP A 106 8.07 -11.29 6.87
C ASP A 106 8.81 -10.06 6.29
N GLY A 107 8.74 -8.94 7.02
CA GLY A 107 9.37 -7.68 6.60
C GLY A 107 8.65 -6.94 5.46
N VAL A 108 7.46 -7.40 5.06
CA VAL A 108 6.51 -6.71 4.17
C VAL A 108 5.41 -6.05 4.99
N THR A 109 4.87 -4.95 4.46
CA THR A 109 3.65 -4.33 4.97
C THR A 109 2.66 -4.08 3.83
N CYS A 110 1.38 -4.30 4.07
CA CYS A 110 0.31 -4.01 3.12
C CYS A 110 -0.87 -3.34 3.86
N ALA A 111 -1.57 -2.43 3.19
CA ALA A 111 -2.78 -1.81 3.70
C ALA A 111 -3.81 -1.76 2.56
N ILE A 112 -5.09 -1.91 2.92
CA ILE A 112 -6.20 -1.82 1.98
C ILE A 112 -6.98 -0.55 2.24
N ALA A 113 -7.24 0.20 1.17
CA ALA A 113 -8.16 1.33 1.18
C ALA A 113 -9.24 1.10 0.13
N LEU A 114 -10.45 1.53 0.43
CA LEU A 114 -11.59 1.49 -0.48
C LEU A 114 -11.78 2.89 -1.07
N SER A 115 -11.85 3.00 -2.40
CA SER A 115 -12.27 4.24 -3.05
C SER A 115 -13.77 4.46 -2.87
N LEU A 116 -14.18 5.71 -2.75
CA LEU A 116 -15.59 6.09 -2.74
C LEU A 116 -16.07 6.60 -4.11
N GLU A 117 -15.17 6.75 -5.09
CA GLU A 117 -15.53 7.13 -6.45
C GLU A 117 -15.88 5.86 -7.24
N GLY A 118 -17.18 5.59 -7.34
CA GLY A 118 -17.71 4.36 -7.97
C GLY A 118 -18.98 3.79 -7.34
N GLN A 119 -19.72 4.57 -6.53
CA GLN A 119 -21.14 4.31 -6.26
C GLN A 119 -22.01 5.21 -7.12
#